data_AF-A0A496V8F9-F1
#
_entry.id   AF-A0A496V8F9-F1
#
_cell.length_a   1.000
_cell.length_b   1.000
_cell.length_c   1.000
_cell.angle_alpha   90.00
_cell.angle_beta   90.00
_cell.angle_gamma   90.00
#
_symmetry.space_group_name_H-M   'P 1'
#
loop_
_entity.id
_entity.type
_entity.pdbx_description
1 polymer ?
#
loop_
_entity_poly.entity_id
_entity_poly.type
_entity_poly.pdbx_seq_one_letter_code
_entity_poly.pdbx_strand_id
1 'polypeptide(L)'
;MYLDNIGKGIPAASPGKALHLMEACVWCLLNQNHANGVKLKVVGNDKENIFYEIYWPENLETETIFRSYNQDDATQFGAEAIAFLLVREYTKFTVIERAVTSTGIDYWLSFKNVNKNHLFHRAARL
;
A
#
# COMPACT_ATOMS: atom_id res chain seq x y z
N MET A 1 -7.30 -8.11 -2.55
CA MET A 1 -6.68 -6.80 -2.83
C MET A 1 -5.67 -6.99 -3.94
N TYR A 2 -5.73 -6.15 -4.98
CA TYR A 2 -4.80 -6.21 -6.10
C TYR A 2 -3.73 -5.12 -5.96
N LEU A 3 -2.45 -5.47 -6.05
CA LEU A 3 -1.34 -4.53 -5.86
C LEU A 3 -1.27 -3.46 -6.96
N ASP A 4 -1.63 -3.77 -8.20
CA ASP A 4 -1.69 -2.81 -9.30
C ASP A 4 -2.81 -1.76 -9.12
N ASN A 5 -3.73 -1.98 -8.16
CA ASN A 5 -4.72 -0.96 -7.81
C ASN A 5 -4.13 0.17 -6.96
N ILE A 6 -2.88 0.14 -6.49
CA ILE A 6 -2.30 1.28 -5.73
C ILE A 6 -2.40 2.58 -6.52
N GLY A 7 -2.23 2.54 -7.85
CA GLY A 7 -2.38 3.71 -8.73
C GLY A 7 -3.83 4.18 -8.95
N LYS A 8 -4.83 3.50 -8.36
CA LYS A 8 -6.26 3.79 -8.54
C LYS A 8 -6.86 4.27 -7.22
N GLY A 9 -7.25 5.54 -7.16
CA GLY A 9 -8.00 6.10 -6.02
C GLY A 9 -7.16 6.41 -4.77
N ILE A 10 -5.83 6.44 -4.87
CA ILE A 10 -4.92 6.87 -3.81
C ILE A 10 -4.18 8.14 -4.29
N PRO A 11 -4.62 9.34 -3.87
CA PRO A 11 -4.05 10.61 -4.35
C PRO A 11 -2.53 10.76 -4.15
N ALA A 12 -1.98 10.21 -3.06
CA ALA A 12 -0.54 10.27 -2.75
C ALA A 12 0.35 9.33 -3.58
N ALA A 13 -0.24 8.52 -4.48
CA ALA A 13 0.47 7.55 -5.31
C ALA A 13 0.42 7.97 -6.79
N SER A 14 1.48 8.62 -7.26
CA SER A 14 1.69 8.81 -8.71
C SER A 14 1.85 7.44 -9.41
N PRO A 15 1.65 7.34 -10.73
CA PRO A 15 1.81 6.07 -11.44
C PRO A 15 3.17 5.39 -11.21
N GLY A 16 4.27 6.16 -11.27
CA GLY A 16 5.61 5.63 -11.02
C GLY A 16 5.81 5.16 -9.59
N LYS A 17 5.28 5.90 -8.61
CA LYS A 17 5.31 5.48 -7.20
C LYS A 17 4.48 4.22 -6.97
N ALA A 18 3.28 4.14 -7.54
CA ALA A 18 2.42 2.97 -7.41
C ALA A 18 3.10 1.71 -7.95
N LEU A 19 3.78 1.81 -9.10
CA LEU A 19 4.53 0.70 -9.69
C LEU A 19 5.68 0.27 -8.78
N HIS A 20 6.48 1.24 -8.28
CA HIS A 20 7.59 0.96 -7.38
C HIS A 20 7.15 0.27 -6.08
N LEU A 21 6.07 0.76 -5.45
CA LEU A 21 5.49 0.14 -4.24
C LEU A 21 5.00 -1.28 -4.53
N MET A 22 4.34 -1.50 -5.67
CA MET A 22 3.89 -2.83 -6.10
C MET A 22 5.07 -3.79 -6.26
N GLU A 23 6.10 -3.40 -7.01
CA GLU A 23 7.28 -4.24 -7.25
C GLU A 23 8.02 -4.59 -5.96
N ALA A 24 8.24 -3.62 -5.07
CA ALA A 24 8.84 -3.86 -3.76
C ALA A 24 8.01 -4.84 -2.92
N CYS A 25 6.67 -4.72 -2.95
CA CYS A 25 5.78 -5.65 -2.27
C CYS A 25 5.85 -7.06 -2.87
N VAL A 26 5.83 -7.18 -4.20
CA VAL A 26 5.97 -8.47 -4.90
C VAL A 26 7.31 -9.11 -4.57
N TRP A 27 8.39 -8.34 -4.56
CA TRP A 27 9.71 -8.81 -4.15
C TRP A 27 9.68 -9.42 -2.74
N CYS A 28 9.09 -8.71 -1.77
CA CYS A 28 9.00 -9.20 -0.39
C CYS A 28 8.20 -10.51 -0.30
N LEU A 29 7.06 -10.59 -0.98
CA LEU A 29 6.20 -11.77 -0.96
C LEU A 29 6.91 -12.98 -1.59
N LEU A 30 7.54 -12.80 -2.75
CA LEU A 30 8.28 -13.87 -3.42
C LEU A 30 9.51 -14.30 -2.60
N ASN A 31 10.24 -13.35 -2.00
CA ASN A 31 11.40 -13.64 -1.15
C ASN A 31 11.02 -14.46 0.11
N GLN A 32 9.77 -14.37 0.56
CA GLN A 32 9.21 -15.19 1.63
C GLN A 32 8.50 -16.46 1.13
N ASN A 33 8.66 -16.82 -0.14
CA ASN A 33 8.02 -17.96 -0.79
C ASN A 33 6.48 -17.91 -0.79
N HIS A 34 5.89 -16.71 -0.74
CA HIS A 34 4.45 -16.55 -0.89
C HIS A 34 4.04 -16.59 -2.37
N ALA A 35 2.95 -17.28 -2.65
CA ALA A 35 2.34 -17.34 -3.97
C ALA A 35 1.35 -16.18 -4.19
N ASN A 36 1.04 -15.91 -5.46
CA ASN A 36 -0.01 -14.97 -5.85
C ASN A 36 -1.35 -15.40 -5.25
N GLY A 37 -2.07 -14.48 -4.62
CA GLY A 37 -3.27 -14.78 -3.82
C GLY A 37 -2.99 -15.12 -2.35
N VAL A 38 -1.81 -14.79 -1.82
CA VAL A 38 -1.46 -15.04 -0.40
C VAL A 38 -2.46 -14.39 0.56
N LYS A 39 -2.82 -15.11 1.62
CA LYS A 39 -3.74 -14.62 2.66
C LYS A 39 -3.02 -13.72 3.67
N LEU A 40 -3.48 -12.48 3.77
CA LEU A 40 -3.13 -11.50 4.78
C LEU A 40 -4.20 -11.47 5.87
N LYS A 41 -3.80 -11.77 7.10
CA LYS A 41 -4.65 -11.56 8.28
C LYS A 41 -4.50 -10.13 8.77
N VAL A 42 -5.62 -9.41 8.88
CA VAL A 42 -5.69 -8.06 9.43
C VAL A 42 -6.39 -8.12 10.78
N VAL A 43 -5.73 -7.55 11.78
CA VAL A 43 -6.24 -7.48 13.15
C VAL A 43 -6.37 -6.00 13.51
N GLY A 44 -7.61 -5.55 13.66
CA GLY A 44 -7.93 -4.21 14.14
C GLY A 44 -8.27 -4.20 15.64
N ASN A 45 -8.77 -3.06 16.11
CA ASN A 45 -9.24 -2.90 17.49
C ASN A 45 -10.65 -3.50 17.70
N ASP A 46 -11.37 -3.69 16.60
CA ASP A 46 -12.52 -4.57 16.48
C ASP A 46 -12.09 -6.04 16.65
N LYS A 47 -12.89 -6.81 17.41
CA LYS A 47 -12.54 -8.18 17.81
C LYS A 47 -12.66 -9.22 16.68
N GLU A 48 -12.94 -8.79 15.45
CA GLU A 48 -13.13 -9.67 14.30
C GLU A 48 -11.84 -9.73 13.47
N ASN A 49 -11.38 -10.96 13.21
CA ASN A 49 -10.26 -11.17 12.29
C ASN A 49 -10.76 -11.01 10.85
N ILE A 50 -10.12 -10.14 10.09
CA ILE A 50 -10.43 -9.96 8.67
C ILE A 50 -9.30 -10.55 7.85
N PHE A 51 -9.66 -11.22 6.77
CA PHE A 51 -8.68 -11.83 5.86
C PHE A 51 -8.84 -11.21 4.48
N TYR A 52 -7.71 -10.78 3.92
CA TYR A 52 -7.63 -10.36 2.54
C TYR A 52 -6.68 -11.30 1.80
N GLU A 53 -6.95 -11.55 0.53
CA GLU A 53 -5.96 -12.18 -0.37
C GLU A 53 -5.23 -11.08 -1.14
N ILE A 54 -3.91 -11.21 -1.28
CA ILE A 54 -3.06 -10.25 -2.00
C ILE A 54 -2.74 -10.82 -3.37
N TYR A 55 -3.14 -10.09 -4.41
CA TYR A 55 -2.96 -10.45 -5.80
C TYR A 55 -2.05 -9.45 -6.52
N TRP A 56 -1.29 -9.92 -7.49
CA TRP A 56 -0.49 -9.09 -8.41
C TRP A 56 -0.60 -9.58 -9.85
N PRO A 57 -0.25 -8.76 -10.86
CA PRO A 57 -0.31 -9.17 -12.26
C PRO A 57 0.53 -10.41 -12.54
N GLU A 58 -0.02 -11.37 -13.29
CA GLU A 58 0.65 -12.63 -13.61
C GLU A 58 1.81 -12.46 -14.61
N ASN A 59 1.75 -11.42 -15.44
CA ASN A 59 2.72 -11.13 -16.49
C ASN A 59 3.88 -10.23 -16.02
N LEU A 60 4.25 -10.29 -14.73
CA LEU A 60 5.40 -9.55 -14.21
C LEU A 60 6.72 -10.25 -14.52
N GLU A 61 7.72 -9.46 -14.90
CA GLU A 61 9.13 -9.90 -15.04
C GLU A 61 9.77 -10.11 -13.67
N THR A 62 9.33 -11.14 -12.95
CA THR A 62 9.69 -11.41 -11.55
C THR A 62 11.19 -11.58 -11.32
N GLU A 63 11.94 -12.14 -12.27
CA GLU A 63 13.40 -12.25 -12.21
C GLU A 63 14.08 -10.88 -12.24
N THR A 64 13.57 -9.95 -13.05
CA THR A 64 14.06 -8.57 -13.09
C THR A 64 13.76 -7.88 -11.77
N ILE A 65 12.52 -8.00 -11.27
CA ILE A 65 12.15 -7.46 -9.95
C ILE A 65 13.09 -8.00 -8.88
N PHE A 66 13.38 -9.30 -8.86
CA PHE A 66 14.24 -9.91 -7.85
C PHE A 66 15.67 -9.34 -7.85
N ARG A 67 16.18 -8.93 -9.02
CA ARG A 67 17.50 -8.29 -9.18
C ARG A 67 17.49 -6.79 -8.90
N SER A 68 16.33 -6.13 -9.01
CA SER A 68 16.20 -4.68 -8.88
C SER A 68 16.10 -4.19 -7.43
N TYR A 69 15.79 -5.08 -6.48
CA TYR A 69 15.59 -4.73 -5.08
C TYR A 69 16.43 -5.62 -4.17
N ASN A 70 16.74 -5.10 -2.98
CA ASN A 70 17.28 -5.86 -1.86
C ASN A 70 16.32 -5.74 -0.66
N GLN A 71 16.65 -6.40 0.44
CA GLN A 71 15.81 -6.40 1.64
C GLN A 71 15.65 -5.01 2.27
N ASP A 72 16.69 -4.19 2.28
CA ASP A 72 16.68 -2.86 2.91
C ASP A 72 15.73 -1.91 2.19
N ASP A 73 15.74 -1.96 0.85
CA ASP A 73 14.86 -1.14 0.01
C ASP A 73 13.43 -1.70 -0.02
N ALA A 74 13.29 -3.00 -0.30
CA ALA A 74 11.98 -3.60 -0.59
C ALA A 74 11.07 -3.63 0.64
N THR A 75 11.62 -3.87 1.83
CA THR A 75 10.81 -4.09 3.04
C THR A 75 9.98 -2.85 3.36
N GLN A 76 10.58 -1.66 3.32
CA GLN A 76 9.89 -0.42 3.62
C GLN A 76 8.80 -0.11 2.60
N PHE A 77 9.14 -0.16 1.31
CA PHE A 77 8.18 0.16 0.24
C PHE A 77 7.10 -0.91 0.07
N GLY A 78 7.42 -2.18 0.31
CA GLY A 78 6.47 -3.28 0.31
C GLY A 78 5.45 -3.15 1.46
N ALA A 79 5.90 -2.78 2.65
CA ALA A 79 5.00 -2.48 3.77
C ALA A 79 4.11 -1.27 3.46
N GLU A 80 4.67 -0.21 2.87
CA GLU A 80 3.92 0.98 2.44
C GLU A 80 2.81 0.62 1.43
N ALA A 81 3.09 -0.27 0.48
CA ALA A 81 2.13 -0.78 -0.51
C ALA A 81 0.90 -1.43 0.15
N ILE A 82 1.13 -2.33 1.11
CA ILE A 82 0.05 -3.00 1.84
C ILE A 82 -0.72 -2.01 2.71
N ALA A 83 -0.02 -1.08 3.38
CA ALA A 83 -0.65 -0.07 4.22
C ALA A 83 -1.59 0.83 3.41
N PHE A 84 -1.18 1.26 2.21
CA PHE A 84 -2.00 2.08 1.31
C PHE A 84 -3.29 1.36 0.91
N LEU A 85 -3.18 0.08 0.54
CA LEU A 85 -4.34 -0.73 0.18
C LEU A 85 -5.24 -0.95 1.40
N LEU A 86 -4.70 -1.28 2.57
CA LEU A 86 -5.50 -1.46 3.78
C LEU A 86 -6.23 -0.17 4.18
N VAL A 87 -5.57 0.99 4.16
CA VAL A 87 -6.25 2.27 4.40
C VAL A 87 -7.42 2.43 3.45
N ARG A 88 -7.23 2.16 2.16
CA ARG A 88 -8.29 2.27 1.15
C ARG A 88 -9.37 1.20 1.26
N GLU A 89 -9.07 -0.04 1.64
CA GLU A 89 -10.09 -1.10 1.63
C GLU A 89 -10.80 -1.23 2.98
N TYR A 90 -10.08 -1.01 4.08
CA TYR A 90 -10.55 -1.32 5.42
C TYR A 90 -11.06 -0.09 6.18
N THR A 91 -10.66 1.11 5.78
CA THR A 91 -11.06 2.35 6.46
C THR A 91 -11.93 3.25 5.57
N LYS A 92 -12.51 4.29 6.16
CA LYS A 92 -13.21 5.37 5.43
C LYS A 92 -12.27 6.42 4.81
N PHE A 93 -10.95 6.20 4.90
CA PHE A 93 -9.93 7.17 4.51
C PHE A 93 -9.21 6.78 3.21
N THR A 94 -8.46 7.73 2.65
CA THR A 94 -7.47 7.57 1.58
C THR A 94 -6.23 8.38 1.90
N VAL A 95 -5.09 8.00 1.32
CA VAL A 95 -3.79 8.64 1.54
C VAL A 95 -3.66 9.86 0.62
N ILE A 96 -3.46 11.04 1.21
CA ILE A 96 -3.46 12.30 0.46
C ILE A 96 -2.09 12.96 0.29
N GLU A 97 -1.20 12.84 1.28
CA GLU A 97 0.06 13.59 1.30
C GLU A 97 1.10 12.84 2.13
N ARG A 98 2.34 12.77 1.64
CA ARG A 98 3.48 12.32 2.47
C ARG A 98 3.80 13.43 3.47
N ALA A 99 3.92 13.09 4.75
CA ALA A 99 4.25 14.07 5.75
C ALA A 99 5.70 14.56 5.58
N VAL A 100 5.96 15.78 6.07
CA VAL A 100 7.32 16.33 6.13
C VAL A 100 8.15 15.48 7.10
N THR A 101 9.41 15.23 6.74
CA THR A 101 10.38 14.55 7.60
C THR A 101 10.40 15.19 9.00
N SER A 102 10.78 14.42 10.03
CA SER A 102 10.86 14.84 11.45
C SER A 102 9.53 15.05 12.19
N THR A 103 8.39 14.74 11.56
CA THR A 103 7.07 14.77 12.23
C THR A 103 6.72 13.47 12.96
N GLY A 104 7.45 12.38 12.69
CA GLY A 104 7.11 11.03 13.17
C GLY A 104 5.83 10.46 12.53
N ILE A 105 5.41 11.01 11.39
CA ILE A 105 4.25 10.61 10.60
C ILE A 105 4.75 10.27 9.21
N ASP A 106 4.24 9.20 8.60
CA ASP A 106 4.59 8.87 7.20
C ASP A 106 3.63 9.56 6.24
N TYR A 107 2.31 9.47 6.49
CA TYR A 107 1.30 10.06 5.62
C TYR A 107 0.13 10.71 6.35
N TRP A 108 -0.41 11.75 5.72
CA TRP A 108 -1.71 12.32 6.05
C TRP A 108 -2.83 11.63 5.30
N LEU A 109 -3.95 11.42 6.00
CA LEU A 109 -5.14 10.75 5.50
C LEU A 109 -6.34 11.70 5.47
N SER A 110 -7.23 11.50 4.49
CA SER A 110 -8.50 12.23 4.36
C SER A 110 -9.65 11.26 4.05
N PHE A 111 -10.89 11.69 4.25
CA PHE A 111 -12.06 10.85 3.95
C PHE A 111 -12.24 10.70 2.43
N LYS A 112 -12.61 9.49 1.97
CA LYS A 112 -12.78 9.19 0.53
C LYS A 112 -13.86 10.03 -0.16
N ASN A 113 -14.94 10.38 0.57
CA ASN A 113 -16.16 11.00 0.01
C ASN A 113 -16.24 12.52 0.21
N VAL A 114 -15.15 13.16 0.62
CA VAL A 114 -15.14 14.60 0.80
C VAL A 114 -14.95 15.27 -0.55
N ASN A 115 -15.85 16.20 -0.89
CA ASN A 115 -15.87 16.99 -2.13
C ASN A 115 -14.45 17.44 -2.51
N LYS A 116 -14.07 17.44 -3.80
CA LYS A 116 -12.70 17.76 -4.25
C LYS A 116 -12.15 19.09 -3.69
N ASN A 117 -13.02 20.03 -3.35
CA ASN A 117 -12.68 21.32 -2.73
C ASN A 117 -12.37 21.25 -1.22
N HIS A 118 -12.51 20.08 -0.58
CA HIS A 118 -12.32 19.84 0.85
C HIS A 118 -11.33 18.69 1.13
N LEU A 119 -10.57 18.23 0.13
CA LEU A 119 -9.60 17.13 0.26
C LEU A 119 -8.48 17.38 1.30
N PHE A 120 -8.30 18.63 1.75
CA PHE A 120 -7.19 19.06 2.61
C PHE A 120 -7.51 19.15 4.11
N HIS A 121 -8.33 18.24 4.65
CA HIS A 121 -8.35 18.03 6.10
C HIS A 121 -7.52 16.79 6.42
N ARG A 122 -6.35 17.02 7.03
CA ARG A 122 -5.45 16.01 7.63
C ARG A 122 -6.16 15.29 8.78
N ALA A 123 -7.16 14.47 8.44
CA ALA A 123 -8.13 13.91 9.36
C ALA A 123 -7.57 12.75 10.19
N ALA A 124 -6.54 12.07 9.68
CA ALA A 124 -5.80 11.04 10.38
C ALA A 124 -4.36 10.97 9.86
N ARG A 125 -3.54 10.16 10.53
CA ARG A 125 -2.14 9.89 10.18
C ARG A 125 -1.92 8.39 10.01
N LEU A 126 -1.06 8.03 9.05
CA LEU A 126 -0.50 6.69 8.86
C LEU A 126 0.98 6.73 9.26
#